data_AF-A0ABD2WZD1-F1
#
_entry.id   AF-A0ABD2WZD1-F1
#
_cell.length_a   1.000
_cell.length_b   1.000
_cell.length_c   1.000
_cell.angle_alpha   90.00
_cell.angle_beta   90.00
_cell.angle_gamma   90.00
#
_symmetry.space_group_name_H-M   'P 1'
#
loop_
_entity.id
_entity.type
_entity.pdbx_description
1 polymer ?
#
loop_
_entity_poly.entity_id
_entity_poly.type
_entity_poly.pdbx_seq_one_letter_code
_entity_poly.pdbx_strand_id
1 'polypeptide(L)'
;MTVAGIEEAKKKRDRLLHYGGTQLQEVAYSLPDPVVDTAPEGNDVFQVLVQKLSDYFSPAQNLTFERHVFRKIKPESEENFEKFLLRVRHAAKRCSFGKNETESSELNMKDLIIDNWASLNLKKAILEKEHTLDQVIELCLIYEQITNQSASMRASTSQVLTNSSYVNKINYQGNKKAKNCSRCGRMRHGNNQVCPAKDVKCHTCGLKGHYA
;
A
#
# COMPACT_ATOMS: atom_id res chain seq x y z
N MET A 1 15.32 -22.07 27.83
CA MET A 1 14.74 -23.27 28.48
C MET A 1 15.61 -24.47 28.14
N THR A 2 16.55 -24.82 29.00
CA THR A 2 17.36 -26.03 28.88
C THR A 2 16.57 -27.21 29.45
N VAL A 3 16.14 -28.13 28.59
CA VAL A 3 15.43 -29.33 29.02
C VAL A 3 16.44 -30.32 29.63
N ALA A 4 16.24 -30.60 30.92
CA ALA A 4 16.74 -31.74 31.69
C ALA A 4 18.21 -32.17 31.52
N GLY A 5 19.12 -31.55 32.30
CA GLY A 5 20.32 -32.22 32.82
C GLY A 5 21.39 -32.67 31.81
N ILE A 6 21.44 -32.07 30.63
CA ILE A 6 22.50 -32.33 29.65
C ILE A 6 23.38 -31.09 29.52
N GLU A 7 24.47 -31.05 30.25
CA GLU A 7 25.49 -30.01 30.07
C GLU A 7 26.54 -30.42 29.03
N GLU A 8 26.69 -31.72 28.80
CA GLU A 8 27.74 -32.28 27.95
C GLU A 8 27.34 -32.31 26.46
N ALA A 9 28.13 -31.63 25.63
CA ALA A 9 28.01 -31.53 24.17
C ALA A 9 27.74 -32.89 23.48
N LYS A 10 28.48 -33.93 23.88
CA LYS A 10 28.35 -35.28 23.32
C LYS A 10 26.97 -35.90 23.57
N LYS A 11 26.45 -35.76 24.78
CA LYS A 11 25.11 -36.26 25.13
C LYS A 11 24.00 -35.52 24.38
N LYS A 12 24.17 -34.22 24.07
CA LYS A 12 23.20 -33.47 23.25
C LYS A 12 23.19 -33.96 21.79
N ARG A 13 24.37 -34.20 21.22
CA ARG A 13 24.53 -34.80 19.89
C ARG A 13 23.84 -36.16 19.80
N ASP A 14 24.13 -37.06 20.74
CA ASP A 14 23.59 -38.42 20.71
C ASP A 14 22.07 -38.42 20.85
N ARG A 15 21.52 -37.53 21.70
CA ARG A 15 20.07 -37.36 21.80
C ARG A 15 19.45 -36.77 20.52
N LEU A 16 20.10 -35.80 19.87
CA LEU A 16 19.62 -35.24 18.59
C LEU A 16 19.51 -36.34 17.53
N LEU A 17 20.55 -37.15 17.39
CA LEU A 17 20.57 -38.27 16.45
C LEU A 17 19.55 -39.35 16.82
N HIS A 18 19.38 -39.63 18.12
CA HIS A 18 18.38 -40.58 18.59
C HIS A 18 16.94 -40.11 18.30
N TYR A 19 16.60 -38.87 18.64
CA TYR A 19 15.27 -38.31 18.41
C TYR A 19 14.98 -38.03 16.93
N GLY A 20 16.00 -37.73 16.14
CA GLY A 20 15.89 -37.53 14.69
C GLY A 20 15.63 -38.80 13.89
N GLY A 21 15.78 -39.99 14.51
CA GLY A 21 15.54 -41.27 13.86
C GLY A 21 16.60 -41.67 12.84
N THR A 22 16.39 -42.83 12.20
CA THR A 22 17.38 -43.45 11.30
C THR A 22 17.67 -42.60 10.06
N GLN A 23 16.66 -41.93 9.51
CA GLN A 23 16.82 -41.07 8.34
C GLN A 23 17.76 -39.88 8.62
N LEU A 24 17.63 -39.23 9.79
CA LEU A 24 18.52 -38.13 10.15
C LEU A 24 19.94 -38.65 10.44
N GLN A 25 20.07 -39.83 11.04
CA GLN A 25 21.35 -40.47 11.30
C GLN A 25 22.09 -40.79 9.99
N GLU A 26 21.42 -41.42 9.02
CA GLU A 26 21.99 -41.73 7.70
C GLU A 26 22.51 -40.47 7.02
N VAL A 27 21.70 -39.40 7.00
CA VAL A 27 22.12 -38.10 6.47
C VAL A 27 23.35 -37.59 7.22
N ALA A 28 23.31 -37.53 8.54
CA ALA A 28 24.40 -37.02 9.37
C ALA A 28 25.73 -37.76 9.14
N TYR A 29 25.71 -39.09 9.00
CA TYR A 29 26.90 -39.91 8.78
C TYR A 29 27.36 -39.94 7.31
N SER A 30 26.49 -39.59 6.36
CA SER A 30 26.82 -39.52 4.92
C SER A 30 27.50 -38.22 4.48
N LEU A 31 27.52 -37.19 5.35
CA LEU A 31 28.12 -35.90 5.03
C LEU A 31 29.66 -36.00 4.93
N PRO A 32 30.29 -35.24 4.00
CA PRO A 32 31.70 -35.40 3.64
C PRO A 32 32.72 -35.08 4.75
N ASP A 33 32.29 -34.46 5.85
CA ASP A 33 33.12 -34.22 7.03
C ASP A 33 32.66 -35.11 8.20
N PRO A 34 33.55 -35.93 8.79
CA PRO A 34 33.17 -36.87 9.84
C PRO A 34 32.45 -36.16 11.00
N VAL A 35 31.41 -36.81 11.52
CA VAL A 35 30.82 -36.50 12.82
C VAL A 35 31.89 -36.82 13.87
N VAL A 36 32.85 -35.92 14.07
CA VAL A 36 34.02 -36.18 14.92
C VAL A 36 33.56 -36.28 16.37
N ASP A 37 33.99 -37.32 17.08
CA ASP A 37 33.76 -37.49 18.52
C ASP A 37 34.50 -36.43 19.39
N THR A 38 35.38 -35.67 18.75
CA THR A 38 36.16 -34.59 19.33
C THR A 38 36.24 -33.44 18.33
N ALA A 39 35.68 -32.29 18.71
CA ALA A 39 35.82 -31.09 17.88
C ALA A 39 37.30 -30.69 17.76
N PRO A 40 37.74 -30.18 16.60
CA PRO A 40 39.01 -29.47 16.52
C PRO A 40 38.93 -28.26 17.48
N GLU A 41 39.85 -28.25 18.45
CA GLU A 41 40.13 -27.21 19.46
C GLU A 41 39.02 -26.18 19.72
N GLY A 42 38.21 -26.42 20.76
CA GLY A 42 37.38 -25.38 21.39
C GLY A 42 35.92 -25.27 20.93
N ASN A 43 35.49 -26.00 19.90
CA ASN A 43 34.11 -25.94 19.41
C ASN A 43 33.17 -27.01 20.01
N ASP A 44 31.90 -26.67 20.24
CA ASP A 44 30.88 -27.61 20.71
C ASP A 44 30.46 -28.57 19.58
N VAL A 45 30.73 -29.87 19.75
CA VAL A 45 30.38 -30.94 18.79
C VAL A 45 28.91 -30.92 18.40
N PHE A 46 28.01 -30.54 19.33
CA PHE A 46 26.59 -30.41 19.05
C PHE A 46 26.30 -29.25 18.08
N GLN A 47 26.93 -28.09 18.28
CA GLN A 47 26.75 -26.93 17.41
C GLN A 47 27.24 -27.20 15.99
N VAL A 48 28.37 -27.88 15.84
CA VAL A 48 28.91 -28.25 14.52
C VAL A 48 27.94 -29.18 13.78
N LEU A 49 27.38 -30.18 14.47
CA LEU A 49 26.39 -31.08 13.86
C LEU A 49 25.11 -30.33 13.46
N VAL A 50 24.60 -29.45 14.33
CA VAL A 50 23.41 -28.64 14.03
C VAL A 50 23.67 -27.75 12.82
N GLN A 51 24.82 -27.10 12.73
CA GLN A 51 25.18 -26.27 11.59
C GLN A 51 25.22 -27.08 10.29
N LYS A 52 25.92 -28.23 10.28
CA LYS A 52 26.00 -29.10 9.09
C LYS A 52 24.64 -29.64 8.64
N LEU A 53 23.81 -30.08 9.59
CA LEU A 53 22.45 -30.52 9.27
C LEU A 53 21.62 -29.35 8.74
N SER A 54 21.76 -28.17 9.34
CA SER A 54 21.09 -26.96 8.88
C SER A 54 21.54 -26.60 7.46
N ASP A 55 22.83 -26.69 7.13
CA ASP A 55 23.36 -26.41 5.81
C ASP A 55 22.88 -27.46 4.76
N TYR A 56 22.79 -28.74 5.16
CA TYR A 56 22.30 -29.81 4.28
C TYR A 56 20.79 -29.71 4.01
N PHE A 57 19.99 -29.42 5.04
CA PHE A 57 18.53 -29.31 4.91
C PHE A 57 18.07 -27.92 4.50
N SER A 58 18.92 -26.90 4.63
CA SER A 58 18.63 -25.60 4.04
C SER A 58 18.59 -25.80 2.53
N PRO A 59 17.46 -25.50 1.86
CA PRO A 59 17.47 -25.48 0.42
C PRO A 59 18.57 -24.53 -0.01
N ALA A 60 19.37 -24.87 -1.02
CA ALA A 60 20.35 -23.96 -1.60
C ALA A 60 19.60 -22.69 -2.05
N GLN A 61 19.53 -21.68 -1.18
CA GLN A 61 18.73 -20.49 -1.41
C GLN A 61 19.44 -19.71 -2.48
N ASN A 62 18.88 -19.73 -3.69
CA ASN A 62 19.36 -18.88 -4.76
C ASN A 62 19.00 -17.43 -4.38
N LEU A 63 19.92 -16.74 -3.71
CA LEU A 63 19.72 -15.37 -3.25
C LEU A 63 19.31 -14.43 -4.40
N THR A 64 19.80 -14.70 -5.62
CA THR A 64 19.39 -13.95 -6.81
C THR A 64 17.92 -14.19 -7.16
N PHE A 65 17.46 -15.44 -7.05
CA PHE A 65 16.05 -15.79 -7.21
C PHE A 65 15.18 -15.16 -6.10
N GLU A 66 15.60 -15.22 -4.84
CA GLU A 66 14.86 -14.61 -3.72
C GLU A 66 14.71 -13.09 -3.91
N ARG A 67 15.79 -12.39 -4.29
CA ARG A 67 15.75 -10.96 -4.63
C ARG A 67 14.84 -10.66 -5.83
N HIS A 68 14.79 -11.55 -6.82
CA HIS A 68 13.87 -11.43 -7.96
C HIS A 68 12.40 -11.59 -7.53
N VAL A 69 12.12 -12.55 -6.65
CA VAL A 69 10.79 -12.75 -6.07
C VAL A 69 10.38 -11.53 -5.24
N PHE A 70 11.28 -11.01 -4.39
CA PHE A 70 11.05 -9.82 -3.57
C PHE A 70 10.63 -8.61 -4.41
N ARG A 71 11.37 -8.32 -5.49
CA ARG A 71 11.05 -7.19 -6.40
C ARG A 71 9.73 -7.34 -7.14
N LYS A 72 9.18 -8.56 -7.21
CA LYS A 72 7.89 -8.86 -7.85
C LYS A 72 6.70 -8.82 -6.88
N ILE A 73 6.94 -8.63 -5.59
CA ILE A 73 5.86 -8.53 -4.61
C ILE A 73 4.98 -7.33 -4.96
N LYS A 74 3.68 -7.57 -5.01
CA LYS A 74 2.64 -6.57 -5.25
C LYS A 74 1.51 -6.76 -4.22
N PRO A 75 0.80 -5.67 -3.88
CA PRO A 75 -0.42 -5.74 -3.09
C PRO A 75 -1.42 -6.70 -3.72
N GLU A 76 -2.04 -7.52 -2.90
CA GLU A 76 -3.14 -8.39 -3.31
C GLU A 76 -4.48 -7.63 -3.23
N SER A 77 -5.52 -8.16 -3.89
CA SER A 77 -6.85 -7.57 -3.83
C SER A 77 -7.38 -7.59 -2.40
N GLU A 78 -7.93 -6.48 -1.92
CA GLU A 78 -8.47 -6.34 -0.56
C GLU A 78 -7.42 -6.59 0.56
N GLU A 79 -6.13 -6.42 0.24
CA GLU A 79 -5.07 -6.50 1.24
C GLU A 79 -4.97 -5.19 2.04
N ASN A 80 -4.72 -5.30 3.35
CA ASN A 80 -4.41 -4.17 4.23
C ASN A 80 -2.90 -3.92 4.27
N PHE A 81 -2.47 -2.68 4.51
CA PHE A 81 -1.04 -2.32 4.52
C PHE A 81 -0.22 -3.17 5.47
N GLU A 82 -0.74 -3.48 6.67
CA GLU A 82 -0.05 -4.31 7.65
C GLU A 82 0.25 -5.72 7.15
N LYS A 83 -0.69 -6.33 6.39
CA LYS A 83 -0.51 -7.66 5.81
C LYS A 83 0.53 -7.62 4.69
N PHE A 84 0.46 -6.59 3.85
CA PHE A 84 1.44 -6.36 2.80
C PHE A 84 2.85 -6.17 3.40
N LEU A 85 2.97 -5.32 4.43
CA LEU A 85 4.22 -5.08 5.16
C LEU A 85 4.80 -6.36 5.77
N LEU A 86 3.94 -7.23 6.33
CA LEU A 86 4.37 -8.51 6.89
C LEU A 86 4.97 -9.42 5.81
N ARG A 87 4.36 -9.50 4.62
CA ARG A 87 4.90 -10.25 3.48
C ARG A 87 6.23 -9.68 3.01
N VAL A 88 6.34 -8.36 2.91
CA VAL A 88 7.58 -7.67 2.55
C VAL A 88 8.70 -7.98 3.55
N ARG A 89 8.43 -7.89 4.87
CA ARG A 89 9.39 -8.25 5.92
C ARG A 89 9.84 -9.71 5.83
N HIS A 90 8.91 -10.62 5.58
CA HIS A 90 9.23 -12.04 5.48
C HIS A 90 10.09 -12.35 4.24
N ALA A 91 9.80 -11.72 3.10
CA ALA A 91 10.59 -11.89 1.89
C ALA A 91 11.98 -11.24 2.00
N ALA A 92 12.09 -10.07 2.64
CA ALA A 92 13.36 -9.38 2.86
C ALA A 92 14.38 -10.26 3.61
N LYS A 93 13.93 -11.01 4.63
CA LYS A 93 14.77 -11.95 5.41
C LYS A 93 15.43 -13.06 4.57
N ARG A 94 14.86 -13.39 3.40
CA ARG A 94 15.37 -14.44 2.50
C ARG A 94 16.34 -13.90 1.44
N CYS A 95 16.44 -12.59 1.30
CA CYS A 95 17.13 -11.96 0.17
C CYS A 95 18.63 -11.71 0.41
N SER A 96 19.08 -11.68 1.67
CA SER A 96 20.44 -11.35 2.11
C SER A 96 21.09 -10.27 1.22
N PHE A 97 20.63 -9.02 1.38
CA PHE A 97 20.89 -7.92 0.44
C PHE A 97 22.36 -7.44 0.38
N GLY A 98 23.23 -7.92 1.26
CA GLY A 98 24.66 -7.58 1.23
C GLY A 98 25.30 -7.69 2.61
N LYS A 99 26.42 -6.97 2.79
CA LYS A 99 27.22 -6.99 4.03
C LYS A 99 26.50 -6.30 5.20
N ASN A 100 25.83 -5.18 4.93
CA ASN A 100 25.03 -4.46 5.92
C ASN A 100 23.58 -4.94 5.80
N GLU A 101 23.27 -6.09 6.40
CA GLU A 101 21.97 -6.75 6.25
C GLU A 101 20.81 -5.85 6.71
N THR A 102 20.97 -5.17 7.86
CA THR A 102 19.93 -4.29 8.44
C THR A 102 19.63 -3.10 7.53
N GLU A 103 20.63 -2.27 7.26
CA GLU A 103 20.52 -1.07 6.41
C GLU A 103 20.03 -1.42 5.00
N SER A 104 20.64 -2.43 4.37
CA SER A 104 20.27 -2.81 3.00
C SER A 104 18.84 -3.37 2.94
N SER A 105 18.43 -4.15 3.94
CA SER A 105 17.05 -4.64 4.05
C SER A 105 16.07 -3.49 4.21
N GLU A 106 16.36 -2.51 5.08
CA GLU A 106 15.49 -1.36 5.29
C GLU A 106 15.32 -0.52 4.03
N LEU A 107 16.40 -0.25 3.30
CA LEU A 107 16.35 0.48 2.03
C LEU A 107 15.53 -0.27 0.98
N ASN A 108 15.78 -1.57 0.78
CA ASN A 108 15.04 -2.37 -0.21
C ASN A 108 13.55 -2.49 0.14
N MET A 109 13.22 -2.60 1.43
CA MET A 109 11.82 -2.60 1.88
C MET A 109 11.16 -1.26 1.63
N LYS A 110 11.85 -0.16 1.94
CA LYS A 110 11.36 1.21 1.71
C LYS A 110 11.03 1.43 0.23
N ASP A 111 11.96 1.09 -0.66
CA ASP A 111 11.79 1.25 -2.11
C ASP A 111 10.59 0.44 -2.62
N LEU A 112 10.47 -0.82 -2.18
CA LEU A 112 9.37 -1.70 -2.59
C LEU A 112 8.00 -1.17 -2.14
N ILE A 113 7.91 -0.64 -0.90
CA ILE A 113 6.69 -0.03 -0.36
C ILE A 113 6.31 1.22 -1.15
N ILE A 114 7.28 2.10 -1.42
CA ILE A 114 7.09 3.33 -2.18
C ILE A 114 6.65 3.04 -3.62
N ASP A 115 7.13 1.96 -4.23
CA ASP A 115 6.78 1.61 -5.60
C ASP A 115 5.43 0.93 -5.73
N ASN A 116 5.05 0.07 -4.79
CA ASN A 116 3.88 -0.80 -4.96
C ASN A 116 2.67 -0.40 -4.10
N TRP A 117 2.89 0.24 -2.95
CA TRP A 117 1.79 0.63 -2.04
C TRP A 117 1.45 2.12 -2.13
N ALA A 118 2.47 2.99 -2.21
CA ALA A 118 2.24 4.42 -2.11
C ALA A 118 1.47 4.99 -3.31
N SER A 119 0.35 5.68 -3.04
CA SER A 119 -0.36 6.47 -4.04
C SER A 119 0.55 7.58 -4.60
N LEU A 120 0.23 8.14 -5.77
CA LEU A 120 1.06 9.18 -6.39
C LEU A 120 1.29 10.40 -5.47
N ASN A 121 0.30 10.76 -4.66
CA ASN A 121 0.43 11.87 -3.71
C ASN A 121 1.32 11.49 -2.52
N LEU A 122 1.15 10.29 -1.98
CA LEU A 122 2.01 9.78 -0.90
C LEU A 122 3.45 9.62 -1.38
N LYS A 123 3.66 9.12 -2.59
CA LYS A 123 4.97 8.99 -3.24
C LYS A 123 5.67 10.35 -3.35
N LYS A 124 4.96 11.40 -3.79
CA LYS A 124 5.51 12.77 -3.81
C LYS A 124 5.95 13.22 -2.42
N ALA A 125 5.08 13.08 -1.42
CA ALA A 125 5.39 13.49 -0.05
C ALA A 125 6.61 12.75 0.54
N ILE A 126 6.72 11.44 0.29
CA ILE A 126 7.86 10.64 0.76
C ILE A 126 9.15 11.00 0.00
N LEU A 127 9.07 11.39 -1.28
CA LEU A 127 10.26 11.74 -2.08
C LEU A 127 10.76 13.18 -1.87
N GLU A 128 10.04 14.01 -1.10
CA GLU A 128 10.47 15.40 -0.80
C GLU A 128 11.73 15.46 0.06
N LYS A 129 11.96 14.44 0.90
CA LYS A 129 13.13 14.37 1.79
C LYS A 129 13.43 12.92 2.16
N GLU A 130 14.59 12.69 2.77
CA GLU A 130 14.96 11.36 3.24
C GLU A 130 14.15 10.97 4.49
N HIS A 131 13.62 9.75 4.46
CA HIS A 131 12.84 9.15 5.54
C HIS A 131 13.42 7.81 5.96
N THR A 132 13.34 7.51 7.26
CA THR A 132 13.62 6.16 7.78
C THR A 132 12.48 5.21 7.40
N LEU A 133 12.75 3.90 7.43
CA LEU A 133 11.73 2.90 7.14
C LEU A 133 10.50 3.05 8.05
N ASP A 134 10.72 3.28 9.34
CA ASP A 134 9.63 3.44 10.32
C ASP A 134 8.75 4.65 10.01
N GLN A 135 9.34 5.77 9.60
CA GLN A 135 8.58 6.95 9.18
C GLN A 135 7.75 6.68 7.93
N VAL A 136 8.28 5.94 6.96
CA VAL A 136 7.53 5.56 5.75
C VAL A 136 6.36 4.63 6.10
N ILE A 137 6.57 3.68 7.01
CA ILE A 137 5.52 2.77 7.50
C ILE A 137 4.41 3.57 8.18
N GLU A 138 4.76 4.50 9.08
CA GLU A 138 3.80 5.36 9.78
C GLU A 138 2.98 6.20 8.80
N LEU A 139 3.63 6.83 7.82
CA LEU A 139 2.96 7.61 6.77
C LEU A 139 1.98 6.76 5.94
N CYS A 140 2.36 5.52 5.60
CA CYS A 140 1.49 4.61 4.86
C CYS A 140 0.25 4.22 5.67
N LEU A 141 0.41 3.91 6.97
CA LEU A 141 -0.70 3.61 7.89
C LEU A 141 -1.65 4.80 8.03
N ILE A 142 -1.11 6.00 8.24
CA ILE A 142 -1.91 7.24 8.34
C ILE A 142 -2.69 7.46 7.05
N TYR A 143 -2.06 7.28 5.88
CA TYR A 143 -2.71 7.49 4.59
C TYR A 143 -3.84 6.49 4.33
N GLU A 144 -3.63 5.22 4.69
CA GLU A 144 -4.66 4.17 4.63
C GLU A 144 -5.85 4.55 5.53
N GLN A 145 -5.58 4.95 6.77
CA GLN A 145 -6.61 5.39 7.71
C GLN A 145 -7.39 6.60 7.20
N ILE A 146 -6.71 7.63 6.68
CA ILE A 146 -7.36 8.82 6.09
C ILE A 146 -8.22 8.42 4.89
N THR A 147 -7.73 7.50 4.05
CA THR A 147 -8.47 7.01 2.88
C THR A 147 -9.78 6.34 3.31
N ASN A 148 -9.72 5.45 4.31
CA ASN A 148 -10.88 4.76 4.86
C ASN A 148 -11.88 5.72 5.53
N GLN A 149 -11.39 6.69 6.31
CA GLN A 149 -12.24 7.72 6.93
C GLN A 149 -12.89 8.62 5.89
N SER A 150 -12.14 9.07 4.88
CA SER A 150 -12.67 9.92 3.81
C SER A 150 -13.74 9.21 2.97
N ALA A 151 -13.58 7.90 2.72
CA ALA A 151 -14.59 7.07 2.08
C ALA A 151 -15.89 7.03 2.92
N SER A 152 -15.76 6.88 4.24
CA SER A 152 -16.88 6.91 5.18
C SER A 152 -17.59 8.27 5.20
N MET A 153 -16.84 9.37 5.17
CA MET A 153 -17.41 10.73 5.10
C MET A 153 -18.20 10.97 3.80
N ARG A 154 -17.70 10.48 2.66
CA ARG A 154 -18.41 10.56 1.37
C ARG A 154 -19.68 9.70 1.36
N ALA A 155 -19.64 8.51 1.97
CA ALA A 155 -20.81 7.65 2.09
C ALA A 155 -21.92 8.32 2.94
N SER A 156 -21.54 8.95 4.06
CA SER A 156 -22.48 9.71 4.91
C SER A 156 -23.09 10.92 4.18
N THR A 157 -22.32 11.60 3.33
CA THR A 157 -22.83 12.73 2.52
C THR A 157 -23.82 12.24 1.45
N SER A 158 -23.62 11.03 0.91
CA SER A 158 -24.50 10.43 -0.09
C SER A 158 -25.84 9.97 0.50
N GLN A 159 -25.86 9.52 1.77
CA GLN A 159 -27.12 9.25 2.49
C GLN A 159 -27.91 10.52 2.81
N VAL A 160 -27.23 11.66 3.01
CA VAL A 160 -27.91 12.96 3.16
C VAL A 160 -28.50 13.43 1.82
N LEU A 161 -27.85 13.12 0.68
CA LEU A 161 -28.37 13.50 -0.64
C LEU A 161 -29.61 12.68 -1.07
N THR A 162 -29.79 11.45 -0.59
CA THR A 162 -31.02 10.68 -0.83
C THR A 162 -32.20 11.14 0.04
N ASN A 163 -31.94 11.88 1.12
CA ASN A 163 -32.96 12.53 1.96
C ASN A 163 -33.04 14.05 1.75
N SER A 164 -32.32 14.62 0.78
CA SER A 164 -32.33 16.05 0.43
C SER A 164 -33.44 16.39 -0.57
N SER A 165 -34.66 15.94 -0.29
CA SER A 165 -35.88 16.45 -0.93
C SER A 165 -36.56 17.55 -0.11
N TYR A 166 -35.96 17.99 1.01
CA TYR A 166 -36.52 19.03 1.89
C TYR A 166 -35.48 20.03 2.40
N VAL A 167 -34.59 20.53 1.53
CA VAL A 167 -34.01 21.85 1.80
C VAL A 167 -35.12 22.86 1.56
N ASN A 168 -35.57 23.55 2.60
CA ASN A 168 -36.49 24.69 2.51
C ASN A 168 -35.85 25.74 1.58
N LYS A 169 -36.08 25.59 0.27
CA LYS A 169 -35.88 26.65 -0.70
C LYS A 169 -36.76 27.78 -0.20
N ILE A 170 -36.14 28.83 0.32
CA ILE A 170 -36.80 30.11 0.49
C ILE A 170 -37.16 30.53 -0.93
N ASN A 171 -38.41 30.24 -1.30
CA ASN A 171 -38.96 30.59 -2.58
C ASN A 171 -39.18 32.09 -2.48
N TYR A 172 -38.14 32.88 -2.77
CA TYR A 172 -38.27 34.31 -2.95
C TYR A 172 -39.19 34.49 -4.16
N GLN A 173 -40.49 34.52 -3.89
CA GLN A 173 -41.51 35.09 -4.76
C GLN A 173 -41.31 36.60 -4.75
N GLY A 174 -40.12 37.05 -5.16
CA GLY A 174 -39.96 38.36 -5.71
C GLY A 174 -40.95 38.42 -6.85
N ASN A 175 -41.97 39.26 -6.67
CA ASN A 175 -43.04 39.51 -7.62
C ASN A 175 -42.38 39.85 -8.95
N LYS A 176 -42.14 38.82 -9.80
CA LYS A 176 -41.49 38.99 -11.10
C LYS A 176 -42.54 39.68 -11.97
N LYS A 177 -42.63 41.01 -11.83
CA LYS A 177 -43.27 41.88 -12.81
C LYS A 177 -42.83 41.34 -14.17
N ALA A 178 -43.78 40.92 -14.99
CA ALA A 178 -43.51 40.31 -16.28
C ALA A 178 -42.58 41.24 -17.05
N LYS A 179 -41.27 40.95 -17.10
CA LYS A 179 -40.32 41.91 -17.70
C LYS A 179 -40.74 42.15 -19.13
N ASN A 180 -40.98 43.39 -19.51
CA ASN A 180 -41.34 43.74 -20.87
C ASN A 180 -40.37 43.14 -21.90
N CYS A 181 -40.86 42.92 -23.12
CA CYS A 181 -40.06 42.42 -24.22
C CYS A 181 -38.83 43.32 -24.41
N SER A 182 -37.63 42.71 -24.32
CA SER A 182 -36.35 43.42 -24.39
C SER A 182 -36.07 44.10 -25.73
N ARG A 183 -36.90 43.85 -26.74
CA ARG A 183 -36.80 44.44 -28.07
C ARG A 183 -37.75 45.64 -28.24
N CYS A 184 -39.04 45.47 -27.93
CA CYS A 184 -40.07 46.47 -28.21
C CYS A 184 -40.64 47.18 -26.98
N GLY A 185 -40.22 46.80 -25.76
CA GLY A 185 -40.70 47.41 -24.51
C GLY A 185 -42.17 47.10 -24.14
N ARG A 186 -42.90 46.35 -24.97
CA ARG A 186 -44.29 45.91 -24.70
C ARG A 186 -44.35 44.70 -23.77
N MET A 187 -45.55 44.33 -23.32
CA MET A 187 -45.76 43.10 -22.54
C MET A 187 -45.13 41.87 -23.21
N ARG A 188 -44.65 40.92 -22.41
CA ARG A 188 -43.98 39.71 -22.92
C ARG A 188 -44.85 39.01 -23.95
N HIS A 189 -44.31 38.85 -25.16
CA HIS A 189 -44.90 38.03 -26.20
C HIS A 189 -43.92 36.91 -26.54
N GLY A 190 -44.44 35.71 -26.84
CA GLY A 190 -43.62 34.54 -27.17
C GLY A 190 -42.84 34.73 -28.47
N ASN A 191 -41.83 33.88 -28.70
CA ASN A 191 -41.01 33.91 -29.92
C ASN A 191 -41.83 33.73 -31.21
N ASN A 192 -43.02 33.12 -31.12
CA ASN A 192 -43.95 32.93 -32.23
C ASN A 192 -44.87 34.12 -32.49
N GLN A 193 -44.88 35.15 -31.63
CA GLN A 193 -45.61 36.38 -31.88
C GLN A 193 -44.70 37.42 -32.54
N VAL A 194 -45.22 38.07 -33.59
CA VAL A 194 -44.49 39.06 -34.37
C VAL A 194 -44.17 40.26 -33.48
N CYS A 195 -42.90 40.42 -33.14
CA CYS A 195 -42.41 41.57 -32.39
C CYS A 195 -42.36 42.80 -33.30
N PRO A 196 -43.08 43.90 -32.99
CA PRO A 196 -43.08 45.10 -33.84
C PRO A 196 -41.70 45.72 -34.07
N ALA A 197 -40.76 45.51 -33.14
CA ALA A 197 -39.40 46.05 -33.22
C ALA A 197 -38.40 45.12 -33.93
N LYS A 198 -38.81 43.92 -34.40
CA LYS A 198 -37.90 42.92 -34.97
C LYS A 198 -37.15 43.44 -36.20
N ASP A 199 -37.87 44.10 -37.10
CA ASP A 199 -37.34 44.53 -38.41
C ASP A 199 -37.16 46.05 -38.53
N VAL A 200 -37.44 46.78 -37.46
CA VAL A 200 -37.27 48.24 -37.38
C VAL A 200 -35.80 48.58 -37.05
N LYS A 201 -35.25 49.57 -37.75
CA LYS A 201 -33.93 50.15 -37.45
C LYS A 201 -34.06 51.18 -36.34
N CYS A 202 -33.27 51.05 -35.28
CA CYS A 202 -33.20 52.03 -34.21
C CYS A 202 -32.64 53.37 -34.74
N HIS A 203 -33.30 54.47 -34.41
CA HIS A 203 -32.91 55.81 -34.86
C HIS A 203 -31.62 56.32 -34.19
N THR A 204 -31.24 55.75 -33.03
CA THR A 204 -30.07 56.19 -32.25
C THR A 204 -28.80 55.40 -32.61
N CYS A 205 -28.91 54.08 -32.82
CA CYS A 205 -27.74 53.21 -33.08
C CYS A 205 -27.71 52.57 -34.47
N GLY A 206 -28.77 52.72 -35.28
CA GLY A 206 -28.86 52.18 -36.65
C GLY A 206 -29.07 50.67 -36.77
N LEU A 207 -28.98 49.92 -35.66
CA LEU A 207 -29.14 48.46 -35.63
C LEU A 207 -30.62 48.06 -35.68
N LYS A 208 -30.92 46.92 -36.31
CA LYS A 208 -32.27 46.33 -36.34
C LYS A 208 -32.57 45.53 -35.08
N GLY A 209 -33.84 45.51 -34.65
CA GLY A 209 -34.30 44.61 -33.60
C GLY A 209 -34.71 45.28 -32.28
N HIS A 210 -34.74 46.61 -32.20
CA HIS A 210 -35.26 47.37 -31.06
C HIS A 210 -35.71 48.78 -31.47
N TYR A 211 -36.48 49.44 -30.60
CA TYR A 211 -36.77 50.87 -30.69
C TYR A 211 -35.72 51.70 -29.95
N ALA A 212 -35.57 52.97 -30.34
CA ALA A 212 -34.68 53.94 -29.72
C ALA A 212 -35.06 54.24 -28.26
#